data_AF-A0A0L6VR45-F1
#
_entry.id   AF-A0A0L6VR45-F1
#
_cell.length_a   1.000
_cell.length_b   1.000
_cell.length_c   1.000
_cell.angle_alpha   90.00
_cell.angle_beta   90.00
_cell.angle_gamma   90.00
#
_symmetry.space_group_name_H-M   'P 1'
#
loop_
_entity.id
_entity.type
_entity.pdbx_description
1 polymer ?
#
loop_
_entity_poly.entity_id
_entity_poly.type
_entity_poly.pdbx_seq_one_letter_code
_entity_poly.pdbx_strand_id
1 'polypeptide(L)'
;MSELDPSSIKLVTKKLDVDNFSAWRWGIITALGYKNLNDYILSANTPEMVNSVDYKSRRKQVTNFIRMHLSHSNLERFVPDITDYNPKKLWDDIVAYFAAKTIENSLDRLFDTQLHEGDMKSNVNSFRSAFQRVVKDDNIEFDSFLKDGKHNPKMDYSHSEENCWHVHPLKAVEYHEAAAERAKARVTPRASLSAITS
;
A
#
# COMPACT_ATOMS: atom_id res chain seq x y z
N MET A 1 12.63 -29.90 -13.26
CA MET A 1 12.41 -28.60 -12.61
C MET A 1 11.68 -28.89 -11.31
N SER A 2 12.34 -28.76 -10.17
CA SER A 2 11.69 -28.94 -8.88
C SER A 2 10.71 -27.79 -8.66
N GLU A 3 9.44 -28.10 -8.43
CA GLU A 3 8.44 -27.10 -8.02
C GLU A 3 8.96 -26.38 -6.77
N LEU A 4 9.16 -25.08 -6.88
CA LEU A 4 9.51 -24.25 -5.74
C LEU A 4 8.31 -24.22 -4.81
N ASP A 5 8.45 -24.85 -3.64
CA ASP A 5 7.42 -24.83 -2.60
C ASP A 5 7.14 -23.38 -2.18
N PRO A 6 5.94 -22.82 -2.45
CA PRO A 6 5.57 -21.46 -2.07
C PRO A 6 5.58 -21.26 -0.54
N SER A 7 5.60 -22.35 0.23
CA SER A 7 5.72 -22.31 1.69
C SER A 7 7.11 -21.89 2.16
N SER A 8 8.15 -22.05 1.32
CA SER A 8 9.57 -21.91 1.66
C SER A 8 10.13 -20.49 1.67
N ILE A 9 9.34 -19.47 1.27
CA ILE A 9 9.81 -18.08 1.30
C ILE A 9 10.05 -17.65 2.75
N LYS A 10 11.33 -17.65 3.14
CA LYS A 10 11.86 -17.05 4.36
C LYS A 10 11.78 -15.53 4.21
N LEU A 11 10.60 -14.96 4.43
CA LEU A 11 10.46 -13.50 4.49
C LEU A 11 11.08 -13.02 5.81
N VAL A 12 12.32 -12.60 5.74
CA VAL A 12 13.05 -11.96 6.84
C VAL A 12 12.57 -10.51 6.93
N THR A 13 11.39 -10.29 7.48
CA THR A 13 11.06 -8.94 7.97
C THR A 13 11.83 -8.73 9.27
N LYS A 14 12.51 -7.58 9.40
CA LYS A 14 13.10 -7.18 10.69
C LYS A 14 11.98 -7.22 11.74
N LYS A 15 12.30 -7.66 12.96
CA LYS A 15 11.30 -7.68 14.04
C LYS A 15 10.79 -6.25 14.28
N LEU A 16 9.50 -6.13 14.59
CA LEU A 16 8.87 -4.84 14.87
C LEU A 16 9.60 -4.14 16.03
N ASP A 17 10.09 -2.93 15.76
CA ASP A 17 10.67 -2.00 16.72
C ASP A 17 9.93 -0.65 16.67
N VAL A 18 10.49 0.38 17.31
CA VAL A 18 9.86 1.70 17.41
C VAL A 18 9.90 2.51 16.12
N ASP A 19 10.87 2.25 15.24
CA ASP A 19 11.20 3.12 14.10
C ASP A 19 10.88 2.46 12.75
N ASN A 20 10.51 1.17 12.75
CA ASN A 20 10.31 0.39 11.53
C ASN A 20 8.84 0.01 11.24
N PHE A 21 7.87 0.57 11.96
CA PHE A 21 6.48 0.13 11.92
C PHE A 21 5.88 0.09 10.51
N SER A 22 6.02 1.14 9.70
CA SER A 22 5.43 1.18 8.37
C SER A 22 6.04 0.12 7.44
N ALA A 23 7.37 -0.03 7.45
CA ALA A 23 8.05 -1.07 6.68
C ALA A 23 7.68 -2.48 7.16
N TRP A 24 7.56 -2.68 8.47
CA TRP A 24 7.11 -3.92 9.07
C TRP A 24 5.66 -4.25 8.68
N ARG A 25 4.74 -3.29 8.77
CA ARG A 25 3.33 -3.42 8.41
C ARG A 25 3.18 -3.91 6.97
N TRP A 26 3.87 -3.25 6.04
CA TRP A 26 3.91 -3.66 4.64
C TRP A 26 4.45 -5.07 4.46
N GLY A 27 5.59 -5.37 5.09
CA GLY A 27 6.20 -6.70 5.00
C GLY A 27 5.28 -7.82 5.46
N ILE A 28 4.51 -7.60 6.55
CA ILE A 28 3.55 -8.58 7.07
C ILE A 28 2.35 -8.74 6.14
N ILE A 29 1.73 -7.64 5.69
CA ILE A 29 0.58 -7.69 4.78
C ILE A 29 0.96 -8.41 3.48
N THR A 30 2.09 -8.06 2.88
CA THR A 30 2.57 -8.69 1.64
C THR A 30 2.85 -10.17 1.84
N ALA A 31 3.50 -10.56 2.95
CA ALA A 31 3.79 -11.96 3.25
C ALA A 31 2.52 -12.80 3.44
N LEU A 32 1.53 -12.26 4.15
CA LEU A 32 0.23 -12.91 4.33
C LEU A 32 -0.57 -12.95 3.03
N GLY A 33 -0.51 -11.89 2.22
CA GLY A 33 -1.14 -11.80 0.91
C GLY A 33 -0.61 -12.86 -0.05
N TYR A 34 0.70 -13.07 -0.07
CA TYR A 34 1.32 -14.15 -0.86
C TYR A 34 0.79 -15.54 -0.45
N LYS A 35 0.41 -15.72 0.81
CA LYS A 35 -0.16 -16.97 1.33
C LYS A 35 -1.70 -17.01 1.29
N ASN A 36 -2.35 -15.98 0.75
CA ASN A 36 -3.80 -15.79 0.76
C ASN A 36 -4.41 -15.85 2.18
N LEU A 37 -3.76 -15.15 3.12
CA LEU A 37 -4.12 -15.12 4.54
C LEU A 37 -4.31 -13.69 5.09
N ASN A 38 -4.11 -12.66 4.26
CA ASN A 38 -4.21 -11.25 4.65
C ASN A 38 -5.62 -10.85 5.09
N ASP A 39 -6.67 -11.52 4.60
CA ASP A 39 -8.06 -11.20 4.98
C ASP A 39 -8.33 -11.42 6.47
N TYR A 40 -7.56 -12.28 7.15
CA TYR A 40 -7.65 -12.49 8.60
C TYR A 40 -7.22 -11.27 9.44
N ILE A 41 -6.61 -10.26 8.82
CA ILE A 41 -6.18 -9.02 9.48
C ILE A 41 -6.72 -7.74 8.83
N LEU A 42 -7.05 -7.77 7.53
CA LEU A 42 -7.49 -6.57 6.80
C LEU A 42 -8.99 -6.30 6.94
N SER A 43 -9.81 -7.34 7.02
CA SER A 43 -11.27 -7.23 7.01
C SER A 43 -11.89 -7.93 8.23
N ALA A 44 -13.19 -7.69 8.44
CA ALA A 44 -13.96 -8.51 9.35
C ALA A 44 -14.12 -9.92 8.74
N ASN A 45 -13.83 -10.96 9.52
CA ASN A 45 -13.94 -12.34 9.06
C ASN A 45 -15.39 -12.62 8.63
N THR A 46 -15.58 -13.04 7.39
CA THR A 46 -16.91 -13.30 6.84
C THR A 46 -17.53 -14.57 7.43
N PRO A 47 -18.86 -14.74 7.40
CA PRO A 47 -19.50 -15.98 7.84
C PRO A 47 -18.93 -17.23 7.14
N GLU A 48 -18.60 -17.12 5.85
CA GLU A 48 -18.01 -18.21 5.07
C GLU A 48 -16.63 -18.60 5.62
N MET A 49 -15.78 -17.62 5.95
CA MET A 49 -14.48 -17.88 6.58
C MET A 49 -14.66 -18.54 7.95
N VAL A 50 -15.58 -18.04 8.77
CA VAL A 50 -15.81 -18.57 10.13
C VAL A 50 -16.30 -20.01 10.09
N ASN A 51 -17.12 -20.35 9.09
CA ASN A 51 -17.68 -21.69 8.92
C ASN A 51 -16.73 -22.67 8.20
N SER A 52 -15.54 -22.22 7.75
CA SER A 52 -14.59 -23.11 7.08
C SER A 52 -13.97 -24.10 8.05
N VAL A 53 -13.71 -25.32 7.58
CA VAL A 53 -13.11 -26.41 8.38
C VAL A 53 -11.70 -26.08 8.88
N ASP A 54 -11.00 -25.17 8.20
CA ASP A 54 -9.63 -24.76 8.48
C ASP A 54 -9.54 -23.39 9.17
N TYR A 55 -10.67 -22.75 9.51
CA TYR A 55 -10.70 -21.42 10.12
C TYR A 55 -9.80 -21.30 11.36
N LYS A 56 -9.92 -22.28 12.26
CA LYS A 56 -9.14 -22.31 13.52
C LYS A 56 -7.64 -22.49 13.26
N SER A 57 -7.26 -23.35 12.32
CA SER A 57 -5.85 -23.60 12.01
C SER A 57 -5.22 -22.39 11.30
N ARG A 58 -5.95 -21.74 10.38
CA ARG A 58 -5.52 -20.51 9.71
C ARG A 58 -5.37 -19.34 10.68
N ARG A 59 -6.32 -19.12 11.58
CA ARG A 59 -6.18 -18.11 12.65
C ARG A 59 -4.91 -18.31 13.47
N LYS A 60 -4.63 -19.55 13.86
CA LYS A 60 -3.40 -19.91 14.59
C LYS A 60 -2.15 -19.64 13.75
N GLN A 61 -2.17 -19.99 12.47
CA GLN A 61 -1.06 -19.75 11.54
C GLN A 61 -0.75 -18.24 11.41
N VAL A 62 -1.76 -17.42 11.15
CA VAL A 62 -1.60 -15.96 10.99
C VAL A 62 -1.12 -15.32 12.29
N THR A 63 -1.72 -15.68 13.43
CA THR A 63 -1.32 -15.14 14.74
C THR A 63 0.15 -15.47 15.03
N ASN A 64 0.57 -16.72 14.82
CA ASN A 64 1.95 -17.13 15.06
C ASN A 64 2.92 -16.45 14.09
N PHE A 65 2.50 -16.27 12.83
CA PHE A 65 3.29 -15.53 11.85
C PHE A 65 3.56 -14.11 12.34
N ILE A 66 2.55 -13.37 12.81
CA ILE A 66 2.73 -12.02 13.37
C ILE A 66 3.68 -12.06 14.57
N ARG A 67 3.44 -12.96 15.53
CA ARG A 67 4.24 -13.11 16.76
C ARG A 67 5.73 -13.34 16.49
N MET A 68 6.06 -14.18 15.51
CA MET A 68 7.45 -14.46 15.13
C MET A 68 8.21 -13.21 14.66
N HIS A 69 7.48 -12.21 14.16
CA HIS A 69 8.01 -10.96 13.66
C HIS A 69 7.89 -9.80 14.67
N LEU A 70 7.54 -10.09 15.92
CA LEU A 70 7.60 -9.13 17.02
C LEU A 70 8.93 -9.24 17.77
N SER A 71 9.45 -8.11 18.22
CA SER A 71 10.50 -8.06 19.25
C SER A 71 9.97 -8.60 20.57
N HIS A 72 10.88 -8.97 21.48
CA HIS A 72 10.48 -9.54 22.77
C HIS A 72 9.63 -8.57 23.59
N SER A 73 10.00 -7.29 23.65
CA SER A 73 9.23 -6.24 24.31
C SER A 73 7.84 -6.04 23.71
N ASN A 74 7.68 -6.21 22.40
CA ASN A 74 6.37 -6.12 21.75
C ASN A 74 5.54 -7.39 21.96
N LEU A 75 6.16 -8.57 22.08
CA LEU A 75 5.46 -9.79 22.49
C LEU A 75 4.84 -9.63 23.88
N GLU A 76 5.61 -9.19 24.87
CA GLU A 76 5.10 -8.96 26.23
C GLU A 76 3.97 -7.92 26.26
N ARG A 77 4.05 -6.90 25.40
CA ARG A 77 3.05 -5.83 25.30
C ARG A 77 1.73 -6.30 24.69
N PHE A 78 1.78 -7.02 23.57
CA PHE A 78 0.60 -7.31 22.75
C PHE A 78 0.07 -8.73 22.93
N VAL A 79 0.84 -9.64 23.54
CA VAL A 79 0.49 -11.05 23.69
C VAL A 79 0.50 -11.44 25.17
N PRO A 80 -0.50 -11.00 25.95
CA PRO A 80 -0.61 -11.36 27.37
C PRO A 80 -0.94 -12.85 27.57
N ASP A 81 -1.64 -13.47 26.61
CA ASP A 81 -1.96 -14.89 26.59
C ASP A 81 -1.49 -15.52 25.28
N ILE A 82 -0.58 -16.50 25.36
CA ILE A 82 -0.04 -17.20 24.20
C ILE A 82 -1.07 -18.15 23.55
N THR A 83 -2.13 -18.51 24.27
CA THR A 83 -3.18 -19.43 23.82
C THR A 83 -4.32 -18.72 23.07
N ASP A 84 -4.43 -17.40 23.18
CA ASP A 84 -5.36 -16.61 22.36
C ASP A 84 -4.83 -16.52 20.92
N TYR A 85 -5.63 -16.95 19.95
CA TYR A 85 -5.26 -16.93 18.53
C TYR A 85 -6.15 -15.99 17.73
N ASN A 86 -6.28 -14.73 18.13
CA ASN A 86 -7.08 -13.73 17.44
C ASN A 86 -6.20 -12.78 16.59
N PRO A 87 -5.96 -13.11 15.30
CA PRO A 87 -5.02 -12.35 14.48
C PRO A 87 -5.50 -10.92 14.23
N LYS A 88 -6.80 -10.70 14.01
CA LYS A 88 -7.38 -9.38 13.76
C LYS A 88 -7.21 -8.46 14.97
N LYS A 89 -7.58 -8.93 16.15
CA LYS A 89 -7.40 -8.15 17.40
C LYS A 89 -5.93 -7.82 17.64
N LEU A 90 -5.04 -8.82 17.52
CA LEU A 90 -3.60 -8.61 17.69
C LEU A 90 -3.07 -7.55 16.71
N TRP A 91 -3.47 -7.64 15.43
CA TRP A 91 -3.12 -6.68 14.40
C TRP A 91 -3.61 -5.26 14.74
N ASP A 92 -4.89 -5.12 15.09
CA ASP A 92 -5.49 -3.83 15.43
C ASP A 92 -4.83 -3.19 16.65
N ASP A 93 -4.54 -3.97 17.69
CA ASP A 93 -3.86 -3.49 18.90
C ASP A 93 -2.45 -2.95 18.58
N ILE A 94 -1.70 -3.65 17.71
CA ILE A 94 -0.38 -3.20 17.23
C ILE A 94 -0.52 -1.91 16.42
N VAL A 95 -1.39 -1.89 15.41
CA VAL A 95 -1.59 -0.73 14.54
C VAL A 95 -2.02 0.50 15.35
N ALA A 96 -2.96 0.33 16.28
CA ALA A 96 -3.43 1.42 17.13
C ALA A 96 -2.31 1.98 18.02
N TYR A 97 -1.49 1.12 18.63
CA TYR A 97 -0.37 1.57 19.47
C TYR A 97 0.64 2.40 18.70
N PHE A 98 1.05 1.93 17.52
CA PHE A 98 2.04 2.63 16.71
C PHE A 98 1.46 3.90 16.07
N ALA A 99 0.23 3.86 15.56
CA ALA A 99 -0.45 5.04 15.03
C ALA A 99 -0.64 6.14 16.09
N ALA A 100 -0.87 5.78 17.35
CA ALA A 100 -1.00 6.75 18.45
C ALA A 100 0.34 7.31 18.94
N LYS A 101 1.44 6.56 18.77
CA LYS A 101 2.76 6.93 19.28
C LYS A 101 3.54 7.84 18.33
N THR A 102 3.28 7.74 17.03
CA THR A 102 3.92 8.61 16.04
C THR A 102 3.13 9.89 15.82
N ILE A 103 3.72 11.02 16.18
CA ILE A 103 3.36 12.33 15.61
C ILE A 103 3.72 12.38 14.10
N GLU A 104 4.61 11.49 13.64
CA GLU A 104 5.26 11.53 12.32
C GLU A 104 4.76 10.53 11.24
N ASN A 105 3.93 9.52 11.53
CA ASN A 105 3.46 8.58 10.47
C ASN A 105 2.25 9.13 9.68
N SER A 106 2.43 10.34 9.19
CA SER A 106 1.69 10.96 8.09
C SER A 106 1.47 9.99 6.92
N LEU A 107 2.44 9.13 6.61
CA LEU A 107 2.36 8.11 5.56
C LEU A 107 1.33 7.02 5.88
N ASP A 108 1.25 6.53 7.12
CA ASP A 108 0.22 5.54 7.48
C ASP A 108 -1.19 6.14 7.37
N ARG A 109 -1.38 7.42 7.74
CA ARG A 109 -2.64 8.14 7.53
C ARG A 109 -2.98 8.33 6.05
N LEU A 110 -1.97 8.54 5.19
CA LEU A 110 -2.16 8.59 3.74
C LEU A 110 -2.69 7.25 3.22
N PHE A 111 -2.15 6.13 3.69
CA PHE A 111 -2.58 4.80 3.28
C PHE A 111 -3.94 4.37 3.86
N ASP A 112 -4.30 4.85 5.04
CA ASP A 112 -5.64 4.62 5.63
C ASP A 112 -6.73 5.50 4.96
N THR A 113 -6.37 6.41 4.06
CA THR A 113 -7.33 7.20 3.29
C THR A 113 -8.06 6.30 2.29
N GLN A 114 -9.26 5.84 2.66
CA GLN A 114 -10.13 5.11 1.76
C GLN A 114 -10.70 6.04 0.68
N LEU A 115 -10.55 5.65 -0.59
CA LEU A 115 -11.20 6.36 -1.70
C LEU A 115 -12.62 5.80 -1.82
N HIS A 116 -13.62 6.64 -1.55
CA HIS A 116 -15.03 6.24 -1.68
C HIS A 116 -15.50 6.41 -3.12
N GLU A 117 -16.13 5.38 -3.69
CA GLU A 117 -16.71 5.47 -5.01
C GLU A 117 -17.84 6.52 -5.05
N GLY A 118 -17.82 7.40 -6.05
CA GLY A 118 -18.85 8.43 -6.26
C GLY A 118 -18.51 9.85 -5.79
N ASP A 119 -17.44 10.07 -5.02
CA ASP A 119 -17.01 11.42 -4.63
C ASP A 119 -15.49 11.65 -4.81
N MET A 120 -15.09 11.71 -6.09
CA MET A 120 -13.70 11.93 -6.49
C MET A 120 -13.11 13.22 -5.92
N LYS A 121 -13.93 14.28 -5.77
CA LYS A 121 -13.45 15.57 -5.27
C LYS A 121 -13.09 15.50 -3.79
N SER A 122 -13.94 14.88 -2.98
CA SER A 122 -13.65 14.64 -1.56
C SER A 122 -12.45 13.72 -1.36
N ASN A 123 -12.36 12.65 -2.16
CA ASN A 123 -11.22 11.73 -2.16
C ASN A 123 -9.89 12.45 -2.46
N VAL A 124 -9.85 13.25 -3.54
CA VAL A 124 -8.65 14.01 -3.93
C VAL A 124 -8.28 15.06 -2.87
N ASN A 125 -9.26 15.72 -2.26
CA ASN A 125 -9.00 16.68 -1.17
C ASN A 125 -8.44 15.98 0.08
N SER A 126 -8.99 14.81 0.45
CA SER A 126 -8.55 14.04 1.61
C SER A 126 -7.14 13.50 1.41
N PHE A 127 -6.86 12.92 0.24
CA PHE A 127 -5.52 12.49 -0.15
C PHE A 127 -4.51 13.65 -0.11
N ARG A 128 -4.85 14.80 -0.72
CA ARG A 128 -3.99 15.99 -0.72
C ARG A 128 -3.68 16.47 0.70
N SER A 129 -4.67 16.46 1.59
CA SER A 129 -4.51 16.91 2.96
C SER A 129 -3.62 15.97 3.78
N ALA A 130 -3.78 14.65 3.59
CA ALA A 130 -2.90 13.65 4.20
C ALA A 130 -1.46 13.78 3.65
N PHE A 131 -1.31 13.91 2.34
CA PHE A 131 -0.02 14.06 1.67
C PHE A 131 0.72 15.34 2.08
N GLN A 132 0.02 16.46 2.23
CA GLN A 132 0.62 17.71 2.71
C GLN A 132 1.15 17.60 4.14
N ARG A 133 0.56 16.74 4.99
CA ARG A 133 1.11 16.46 6.32
C ARG A 133 2.38 15.63 6.21
N VAL A 134 2.42 14.65 5.31
CA VAL A 134 3.64 13.86 5.02
C VAL A 134 4.84 14.73 4.68
N VAL A 135 4.65 15.63 3.73
CA VAL A 135 5.73 16.52 3.28
C VAL A 135 6.24 17.41 4.43
N LYS A 136 5.36 17.85 5.33
CA LYS A 136 5.72 18.73 6.44
C LYS A 136 6.36 17.99 7.61
N ASP A 137 5.86 16.80 7.93
CA ASP A 137 6.26 16.06 9.13
C ASP A 137 7.57 15.28 8.88
N ASP A 138 7.79 14.75 7.68
CA ASP A 138 8.98 13.93 7.37
C ASP A 138 10.19 14.74 6.86
N ASN A 139 10.12 16.08 6.82
CA ASN A 139 11.14 16.95 6.18
C ASN A 139 11.57 16.43 4.79
N ILE A 140 10.68 15.75 4.08
CA ILE A 140 10.93 15.35 2.70
C ILE A 140 11.06 16.65 1.92
N GLU A 141 12.25 16.95 1.41
CA GLU A 141 12.52 18.13 0.56
C GLU A 141 11.79 18.01 -0.80
N PHE A 142 10.47 17.97 -0.77
CA PHE A 142 9.60 18.04 -1.94
C PHE A 142 9.52 19.48 -2.47
N ASP A 143 9.82 20.46 -1.61
CA ASP A 143 9.98 21.88 -1.99
C ASP A 143 11.09 22.08 -3.03
N SER A 144 12.01 21.12 -3.18
CA SER A 144 12.98 21.16 -4.28
C SER A 144 12.31 20.91 -5.65
N PHE A 145 11.37 19.96 -5.72
CA PHE A 145 10.60 19.62 -6.93
C PHE A 145 9.44 20.57 -7.20
N LEU A 146 9.10 21.45 -6.25
CA LEU A 146 8.02 22.43 -6.38
C LEU A 146 8.53 23.84 -6.09
N LYS A 147 8.53 24.73 -7.08
CA LYS A 147 8.81 26.15 -6.89
C LYS A 147 7.51 26.93 -6.88
N ASP A 148 7.21 27.61 -5.77
CA ASP A 148 5.97 28.40 -5.58
C ASP A 148 4.68 27.58 -5.82
N GLY A 149 4.69 26.29 -5.45
CA GLY A 149 3.58 25.36 -5.65
C GLY A 149 3.40 24.87 -7.09
N LYS A 150 4.35 25.13 -7.98
CA LYS A 150 4.41 24.61 -9.37
C LYS A 150 5.59 23.66 -9.53
N HIS A 151 5.45 22.67 -10.42
CA HIS A 151 6.56 21.77 -10.79
C HIS A 151 7.83 22.57 -11.12
N ASN A 152 8.94 22.19 -10.51
CA ASN A 152 10.26 22.75 -10.75
C ASN A 152 11.05 21.81 -11.68
N PRO A 153 11.01 22.05 -13.00
CA PRO A 153 11.66 21.15 -13.96
C PRO A 153 13.20 21.14 -13.86
N LYS A 154 13.82 22.05 -13.09
CA LYS A 154 15.26 22.05 -12.85
C LYS A 154 15.73 20.88 -11.98
N MET A 155 14.81 20.30 -11.21
CA MET A 155 15.08 19.14 -10.35
C MET A 155 14.60 17.82 -10.98
N ASP A 156 14.01 17.87 -12.18
CA ASP A 156 13.47 16.71 -12.87
C ASP A 156 14.40 16.28 -14.01
N TYR A 157 15.00 15.10 -13.90
CA TYR A 157 15.88 14.53 -14.94
C TYR A 157 15.11 13.91 -16.11
N SER A 158 13.79 13.74 -16.00
CA SER A 158 12.96 13.07 -17.02
C SER A 158 12.65 13.96 -18.22
N HIS A 159 12.73 15.29 -18.06
CA HIS A 159 12.50 16.24 -19.13
C HIS A 159 13.19 17.58 -18.84
N SER A 160 13.60 18.30 -19.88
CA SER A 160 14.12 19.67 -19.73
C SER A 160 13.00 20.66 -19.37
N GLU A 161 13.36 21.81 -18.79
CA GLU A 161 12.44 22.93 -18.51
C GLU A 161 11.63 23.31 -19.75
N GLU A 162 12.29 23.41 -20.91
CA GLU A 162 11.65 23.68 -22.19
C GLU A 162 10.56 22.67 -22.54
N ASN A 163 10.70 21.41 -22.14
CA ASN A 163 9.76 20.33 -22.45
C ASN A 163 8.78 20.03 -21.30
N CYS A 164 8.77 20.86 -20.27
CA CYS A 164 7.87 20.71 -19.14
C CYS A 164 6.46 21.23 -19.48
N TRP A 165 5.51 20.31 -19.59
CA TRP A 165 4.11 20.65 -19.88
C TRP A 165 3.41 21.37 -18.72
N HIS A 166 3.92 21.27 -17.48
CA HIS A 166 3.36 21.98 -16.32
C HIS A 166 3.66 23.50 -16.32
N VAL A 167 4.74 23.93 -16.99
CA VAL A 167 5.14 25.35 -17.05
C VAL A 167 4.89 26.00 -18.42
N HIS A 168 4.55 25.21 -19.43
CA HIS A 168 4.26 25.66 -20.80
C HIS A 168 2.81 25.30 -21.20
N PRO A 169 1.83 26.21 -21.07
CA PRO A 169 0.41 25.93 -21.31
C PRO A 169 0.09 25.37 -22.71
N LEU A 170 0.82 25.79 -23.74
CA LEU A 170 0.63 25.26 -25.10
C LEU A 170 1.10 23.80 -25.24
N LYS A 171 2.20 23.43 -24.54
CA LYS A 171 2.67 22.04 -24.49
C LYS A 171 1.76 21.14 -23.65
N ALA A 172 1.06 21.71 -22.66
CA ALA A 172 0.05 20.99 -21.90
C ALA A 172 -1.08 20.50 -22.81
N VAL A 173 -1.57 21.34 -23.73
CA VAL A 173 -2.61 20.98 -24.70
C VAL A 173 -2.13 19.82 -25.57
N GLU A 174 -0.96 19.95 -26.21
CA GLU A 174 -0.39 18.89 -27.06
C GLU A 174 -0.17 17.58 -26.29
N TYR A 175 0.31 17.66 -25.04
CA TYR A 175 0.51 16.49 -24.18
C TYR A 175 -0.80 15.79 -23.84
N HIS A 176 -1.82 16.54 -23.44
CA HIS A 176 -3.12 15.97 -23.08
C HIS A 176 -3.87 15.41 -24.29
N GLU A 177 -3.76 16.05 -25.47
CA GLU A 177 -4.28 15.50 -26.73
C GLU A 177 -3.58 14.18 -27.10
N ALA A 178 -2.24 14.14 -27.03
CA ALA A 178 -1.48 12.92 -27.28
C ALA A 178 -1.79 11.81 -26.27
N ALA A 179 -2.01 12.15 -24.99
CA ALA A 179 -2.41 11.20 -23.96
C ALA A 179 -3.82 10.65 -24.21
N ALA A 180 -4.77 11.49 -24.64
CA ALA A 180 -6.11 11.07 -25.02
C ALA A 180 -6.09 10.11 -26.22
N GLU A 181 -5.27 10.39 -27.24
CA GLU A 181 -5.12 9.48 -28.39
C GLU A 181 -4.47 8.14 -28.01
N ARG A 182 -3.45 8.14 -27.14
CA ARG A 182 -2.87 6.89 -26.60
C ARG A 182 -3.89 6.06 -25.83
N ALA A 183 -4.78 6.72 -25.06
CA ALA A 183 -5.84 6.04 -24.34
C ALA A 183 -6.86 5.42 -25.31
N LYS A 184 -7.28 6.15 -26.35
CA LYS A 184 -8.19 5.64 -27.40
C LYS A 184 -7.60 4.43 -28.14
N ALA A 185 -6.32 4.47 -28.51
CA ALA A 185 -5.63 3.38 -29.20
C ALA A 185 -5.49 2.10 -28.38
N ARG A 186 -5.58 2.18 -27.04
CA ARG A 186 -5.58 1.02 -26.15
C ARG A 186 -6.96 0.38 -25.98
N VAL A 187 -8.02 1.09 -26.34
CA VAL A 187 -9.42 0.66 -26.16
C VAL A 187 -10.03 0.13 -27.46
N THR A 188 -9.41 0.38 -28.61
CA THR A 188 -9.84 -0.20 -29.88
C THR A 188 -9.57 -1.72 -29.91
N PRO A 189 -10.57 -2.57 -30.24
CA PRO A 189 -10.37 -4.00 -30.40
C PRO A 189 -9.36 -4.26 -31.51
N ARG A 190 -8.29 -4.99 -31.20
CA ARG A 190 -7.34 -5.50 -32.19
C ARG A 190 -8.12 -6.38 -33.16
N ALA A 191 -8.28 -5.94 -34.42
CA ALA A 191 -8.94 -6.72 -35.45
C ALA A 191 -8.20 -8.05 -35.62
N SER A 192 -8.85 -9.14 -35.24
CA SER A 192 -8.38 -10.50 -35.44
C SER A 192 -8.45 -10.83 -36.93
N LEU A 193 -7.30 -11.01 -37.58
CA LEU A 193 -7.21 -11.64 -38.89
C LEU A 193 -7.64 -13.10 -38.75
N SER A 194 -8.88 -13.42 -39.07
CA SER A 194 -9.32 -14.79 -39.29
C SER A 194 -8.73 -15.28 -40.61
N ALA A 195 -7.73 -16.15 -40.52
CA ALA A 195 -7.27 -16.95 -41.64
C ALA A 195 -8.40 -17.90 -42.07
N ILE A 196 -8.96 -17.66 -43.25
CA ILE A 196 -9.81 -18.63 -43.94
C ILE A 196 -8.88 -19.63 -44.61
N THR A 197 -8.82 -20.84 -44.09
CA THR A 197 -8.30 -22.01 -44.81
C THR A 197 -9.43 -22.62 -45.63
N SER A 198 -9.23 -22.75 -46.93
CA SER A 198 -9.95 -23.69 -47.82
C SER A 198 -8.92 -24.58 -48.49
#